data_AF-A0A2G6DAQ3-F1
#
_entry.id   AF-A0A2G6DAQ3-F1
#
_cell.length_a   1.000
_cell.length_b   1.000
_cell.length_c   1.000
_cell.angle_alpha   90.00
_cell.angle_beta   90.00
_cell.angle_gamma   90.00
#
_symmetry.space_group_name_H-M   'P 1'
#
loop_
_entity.id
_entity.type
_entity.pdbx_description
1 polymer ?
#
loop_
_entity_poly.entity_id
_entity_poly.type
_entity_poly.pdbx_seq_one_letter_code
_entity_poly.pdbx_strand_id
1 'polypeptide(L)'
;PDSKNAIPPLYLLNGNGVMNAFAAKCALYEKYVVLHSDIVDIAYVHGNFGALKFVLAHELGHVKCEHINLRRLICAPIMTVLFLNKSLTRAQEYTADRVACYYAPDEVMGMLYLFAGKNLGKRVNIEEYFKTIEKYENDLWLRIVNFRSDHAVGYRRMRALRDTQTKGWDIHGKML
;
A
#
# COMPACT_ATOMS: atom_id res chain seq x y z
N PRO A 1 22.35 25.97 5.93
CA PRO A 1 21.36 25.27 6.78
C PRO A 1 21.08 23.89 6.20
N ASP A 2 21.96 22.94 6.55
CA ASP A 2 21.96 21.57 6.07
C ASP A 2 20.88 20.74 6.77
N SER A 3 19.72 20.58 6.13
CA SER A 3 18.77 19.56 6.54
C SER A 3 19.24 18.21 5.98
N LYS A 4 19.73 17.33 6.86
CA LYS A 4 20.19 15.96 6.53
C LYS A 4 19.12 15.03 5.93
N ASN A 5 17.94 15.54 5.55
CA ASN A 5 16.96 14.85 4.71
C ASN A 5 16.27 15.89 3.82
N ALA A 6 16.78 16.08 2.60
CA ALA A 6 16.06 16.81 1.57
C ALA A 6 14.71 16.13 1.31
N ILE A 7 13.65 16.93 1.13
CA ILE A 7 12.35 16.43 0.65
C ILE A 7 12.62 15.75 -0.70
N PRO A 8 12.23 14.47 -0.89
CA PRO A 8 12.49 13.78 -2.14
C PRO A 8 11.71 14.48 -3.27
N PRO A 9 12.34 14.79 -4.41
CA PRO A 9 11.62 15.33 -5.56
C PRO A 9 10.53 14.35 -6.02
N LEU A 10 9.41 14.93 -6.47
CA LEU A 10 8.26 14.20 -7.00
C LEU A 10 8.23 14.28 -8.52
N TYR A 11 8.10 13.13 -9.18
CA TYR A 11 7.95 13.03 -10.63
C TYR A 11 6.58 12.45 -10.97
N LEU A 12 5.94 13.02 -11.98
CA LEU A 12 4.66 12.54 -12.50
C LEU A 12 4.90 11.72 -13.77
N LEU A 13 4.38 10.50 -13.80
CA LEU A 13 4.36 9.65 -14.98
C LEU A 13 2.91 9.39 -15.42
N ASN A 14 2.71 9.26 -16.72
CA ASN A 14 1.41 8.82 -17.24
C ASN A 14 1.17 7.36 -16.83
N GLY A 15 0.07 7.10 -16.12
CA GLY A 15 -0.34 5.75 -15.71
C GLY A 15 -1.10 4.96 -16.77
N ASN A 16 -1.42 5.57 -17.92
CA ASN A 16 -2.16 4.94 -19.03
C ASN A 16 -3.49 4.30 -18.59
N GLY A 17 -4.13 4.81 -17.54
CA GLY A 17 -5.39 4.28 -17.00
C GLY A 17 -5.23 3.14 -16.00
N VAL A 18 -4.00 2.70 -15.69
CA VAL A 18 -3.72 1.74 -14.63
C VAL A 18 -3.33 2.49 -13.37
N MET A 19 -4.13 2.31 -12.32
CA MET A 19 -3.90 2.92 -11.02
C MET A 19 -2.75 2.22 -10.30
N ASN A 20 -1.57 2.84 -10.31
CA ASN A 20 -0.41 2.34 -9.59
C ASN A 20 0.36 3.52 -9.00
N ALA A 21 0.85 3.42 -7.77
CA ALA A 21 1.92 4.30 -7.27
C ALA A 21 3.03 3.35 -6.89
N PHE A 22 4.24 3.72 -7.23
CA PHE A 22 5.39 3.02 -6.71
C PHE A 22 6.48 4.05 -6.44
N ALA A 23 6.90 4.16 -5.18
CA ALA A 23 8.16 4.81 -4.86
C ALA A 23 9.31 3.95 -5.39
N ALA A 24 9.75 4.28 -6.60
CA ALA A 24 10.96 3.71 -7.17
C ALA A 24 12.20 4.37 -6.54
N LYS A 25 12.95 3.61 -5.74
CA LYS A 25 14.35 3.93 -5.45
C LYS A 25 15.21 3.39 -6.57
N CYS A 26 15.61 4.24 -7.51
CA CYS A 26 16.71 3.87 -8.40
C CYS A 26 18.04 4.08 -7.67
N ALA A 27 18.86 3.03 -7.64
CA ALA A 27 20.12 3.00 -6.93
C ALA A 27 21.11 3.96 -7.58
N LEU A 28 21.52 5.02 -6.87
CA LEU A 28 22.91 5.23 -6.43
C LEU A 28 23.10 6.59 -5.75
N TYR A 29 22.29 7.64 -6.03
CA TYR A 29 22.63 8.99 -5.51
C TYR A 29 21.48 9.90 -5.02
N GLU A 30 20.20 9.72 -5.35
CA GLU A 30 19.12 10.56 -4.79
C GLU A 30 17.80 9.79 -4.55
N LYS A 31 17.06 10.16 -3.49
CA LYS A 31 15.73 9.60 -3.17
C LYS A 31 14.69 10.43 -3.91
N TYR A 32 13.99 9.86 -4.88
CA TYR A 32 12.85 10.50 -5.54
C TYR A 32 11.60 9.63 -5.42
N VAL A 33 10.42 10.24 -5.59
CA VAL A 33 9.13 9.53 -5.57
C VAL A 33 8.47 9.74 -6.92
N VAL A 34 7.99 8.66 -7.51
CA VAL A 34 7.28 8.69 -8.79
C VAL A 34 5.80 8.42 -8.53
N LEU A 35 4.95 9.32 -9.00
CA LEU A 35 3.50 9.19 -8.97
C LEU A 35 2.98 8.93 -10.36
N HIS A 36 2.08 7.96 -10.52
CA HIS A 36 1.31 7.88 -11.75
C HIS A 36 0.15 8.87 -11.72
N SER A 37 -0.20 9.40 -12.89
CA SER A 37 -1.30 10.35 -13.10
C SER A 37 -2.61 9.86 -12.49
N ASP A 38 -2.91 8.56 -12.56
CA ASP A 38 -4.14 7.96 -12.03
C ASP A 38 -4.32 8.14 -10.52
N ILE A 39 -3.24 8.31 -9.75
CA ILE A 39 -3.31 8.56 -8.30
C ILE A 39 -3.41 10.04 -7.99
N VAL A 40 -2.78 10.87 -8.81
CA VAL A 40 -2.93 12.33 -8.73
C VAL A 40 -4.36 12.73 -9.11
N ASP A 41 -5.00 12.02 -10.05
CA ASP A 41 -6.42 12.20 -10.40
C ASP A 41 -7.35 12.04 -9.19
N ILE A 42 -7.03 11.16 -8.23
CA ILE A 42 -7.84 11.02 -7.01
C ILE A 42 -7.95 12.36 -6.27
N ALA A 43 -6.84 13.12 -6.20
CA ALA A 43 -6.82 14.41 -5.56
C ALA A 43 -7.44 15.50 -6.44
N TYR A 44 -6.99 15.64 -7.69
CA TYR A 44 -7.32 16.81 -8.51
C TYR A 44 -8.62 16.66 -9.29
N VAL A 45 -8.98 15.45 -9.74
CA VAL A 45 -10.24 15.18 -10.46
C VAL A 45 -11.34 14.79 -9.48
N HIS A 46 -11.00 14.01 -8.47
CA HIS A 46 -11.96 13.49 -7.49
C HIS A 46 -11.95 14.25 -6.16
N GLY A 47 -11.12 15.28 -5.98
CA GLY A 47 -11.16 16.15 -4.80
C GLY A 47 -10.76 15.45 -3.49
N ASN A 48 -10.09 14.30 -3.56
CA ASN A 48 -9.73 13.50 -2.39
C ASN A 48 -8.21 13.55 -2.16
N PHE A 49 -7.74 14.70 -1.65
CA PHE A 49 -6.34 14.91 -1.25
C PHE A 49 -5.92 14.01 -0.08
N GLY A 50 -6.87 13.61 0.74
CA GLY A 50 -6.67 12.68 1.84
C GLY A 50 -6.14 11.33 1.36
N ALA A 51 -6.79 10.75 0.34
CA ALA A 51 -6.33 9.51 -0.28
C ALA A 51 -4.93 9.64 -0.88
N LEU A 52 -4.63 10.74 -1.58
CA LEU A 52 -3.28 10.98 -2.10
C LEU A 52 -2.24 11.07 -0.96
N LYS A 53 -2.56 11.75 0.14
CA LYS A 53 -1.71 11.84 1.33
C LYS A 53 -1.44 10.47 1.93
N PHE A 54 -2.46 9.62 2.06
CA PHE A 54 -2.31 8.27 2.59
C PHE A 54 -1.39 7.42 1.71
N VAL A 55 -1.62 7.43 0.38
CA VAL A 55 -0.79 6.69 -0.58
C VAL A 55 0.66 7.18 -0.55
N LEU A 56 0.88 8.49 -0.52
CA LEU A 56 2.23 9.05 -0.39
C LEU A 56 2.93 8.60 0.89
N ALA A 57 2.21 8.60 2.03
CA ALA A 57 2.75 8.14 3.29
C ALA A 57 3.11 6.64 3.27
N HIS A 58 2.31 5.82 2.61
CA HIS A 58 2.57 4.39 2.38
C HIS A 58 3.86 4.18 1.58
N GLU A 59 3.99 4.85 0.43
CA GLU A 59 5.16 4.77 -0.43
C GLU A 59 6.44 5.27 0.26
N LEU A 60 6.34 6.38 1.00
CA LEU A 60 7.45 6.87 1.84
C LEU A 60 7.79 5.90 2.98
N GLY A 61 6.82 5.13 3.46
CA GLY A 61 7.03 4.02 4.40
C GLY A 61 7.95 2.95 3.83
N HIS A 62 7.77 2.55 2.57
CA HIS A 62 8.69 1.62 1.90
C HIS A 62 10.12 2.16 1.82
N VAL A 63 10.28 3.46 1.58
CA VAL A 63 11.60 4.13 1.60
C VAL A 63 12.19 4.13 3.00
N LYS A 64 11.41 4.53 4.02
CA LYS A 64 11.84 4.65 5.41
C LYS A 64 12.24 3.32 6.03
N CYS A 65 11.49 2.25 5.71
CA CYS A 65 11.72 0.90 6.22
C CYS A 65 12.69 0.07 5.36
N GLU A 66 13.32 0.70 4.36
CA GLU A 66 14.31 0.07 3.48
C GLU A 66 13.79 -1.19 2.77
N HIS A 67 12.51 -1.22 2.41
CA HIS A 67 11.90 -2.35 1.70
C HIS A 67 12.51 -2.54 0.29
N ILE A 68 12.93 -1.42 -0.32
CA ILE A 68 13.55 -1.32 -1.64
C ILE A 68 15.09 -1.26 -1.58
N ASN A 69 15.71 -1.71 -0.49
CA ASN A 69 17.17 -1.73 -0.36
C ASN A 69 17.80 -2.78 -1.28
N LEU A 70 18.78 -2.37 -2.09
CA LEU A 70 19.48 -3.21 -3.07
C LEU A 70 20.09 -4.47 -2.43
N ARG A 71 20.63 -4.38 -1.20
CA ARG A 71 21.16 -5.56 -0.49
C ARG A 71 20.08 -6.61 -0.22
N ARG A 72 18.85 -6.14 0.07
CA ARG A 72 17.69 -7.00 0.33
C ARG A 72 17.15 -7.62 -0.95
N LEU A 73 17.17 -6.87 -2.05
CA LEU A 73 16.84 -7.36 -3.40
C LEU A 73 17.82 -8.43 -3.87
N ILE A 74 19.11 -8.28 -3.57
CA ILE A 74 20.14 -9.29 -3.86
C ILE A 74 19.89 -10.59 -3.07
N CYS A 75 19.32 -10.51 -1.86
CA CYS A 75 18.94 -11.69 -1.07
C CYS A 75 17.55 -12.26 -1.43
N ALA A 76 16.74 -11.57 -2.24
CA ALA A 76 15.40 -12.01 -2.63
C ALA A 76 15.34 -13.40 -3.33
N PRO A 77 16.35 -13.83 -4.11
CA PRO A 77 16.38 -15.19 -4.67
C PRO A 77 16.37 -16.28 -3.59
N ILE A 78 17.06 -16.06 -2.48
CA ILE A 78 17.10 -17.00 -1.34
C ILE A 78 15.70 -17.14 -0.73
N MET A 79 14.99 -16.03 -0.54
CA MET A 79 13.63 -16.03 -0.01
C MET A 79 12.62 -16.69 -0.97
N THR A 80 12.91 -16.66 -2.26
CA THR A 80 12.09 -17.30 -3.30
C THR A 80 12.25 -18.82 -3.26
N VAL A 81 13.48 -19.32 -3.13
CA VAL A 81 13.78 -20.76 -2.96
C VAL A 81 13.11 -21.32 -1.70
N LEU A 82 13.02 -20.53 -0.63
CA LEU A 82 12.35 -20.92 0.61
C LEU A 82 10.81 -20.74 0.57
N PHE A 83 10.22 -20.35 -0.56
CA PHE A 83 8.79 -20.03 -0.69
C PHE A 83 8.29 -18.92 0.27
N LEU A 84 9.19 -18.10 0.82
CA LEU A 84 8.87 -17.04 1.78
C LEU A 84 8.68 -15.66 1.12
N ASN A 85 9.00 -15.53 -0.16
CA ASN A 85 8.97 -14.24 -0.87
C ASN A 85 7.60 -13.54 -0.74
N LYS A 86 6.50 -14.27 -0.98
CA LYS A 86 5.13 -13.73 -0.85
C LYS A 86 4.81 -13.24 0.57
N SER A 87 5.24 -13.98 1.59
CA SER A 87 5.06 -13.61 3.00
C SER A 87 5.89 -12.38 3.36
N LEU A 88 7.12 -12.28 2.86
CA LEU A 88 7.98 -11.13 3.08
C LEU A 88 7.37 -9.86 2.46
N THR A 89 6.92 -9.92 1.21
CA THR A 89 6.22 -8.80 0.56
C THR A 89 4.99 -8.38 1.36
N ARG A 90 4.16 -9.34 1.81
CA ARG A 90 3.00 -9.04 2.67
C ARG A 90 3.39 -8.33 3.97
N ALA A 91 4.45 -8.76 4.65
CA ALA A 91 4.95 -8.08 5.86
C ALA A 91 5.39 -6.64 5.56
N GLN A 92 6.02 -6.41 4.41
CA GLN A 92 6.44 -5.08 3.96
C GLN A 92 5.23 -4.18 3.73
N GLU A 93 4.19 -4.66 3.04
CA GLU A 93 2.94 -3.93 2.83
C GLU A 93 2.29 -3.53 4.16
N TYR A 94 2.14 -4.47 5.11
CA TYR A 94 1.57 -4.16 6.43
C TYR A 94 2.42 -3.15 7.21
N THR A 95 3.74 -3.18 7.03
CA THR A 95 4.64 -2.22 7.69
C THR A 95 4.50 -0.83 7.09
N ALA A 96 4.41 -0.72 5.77
CA ALA A 96 4.15 0.54 5.09
C ALA A 96 2.74 1.08 5.40
N ASP A 97 1.73 0.22 5.49
CA ASP A 97 0.37 0.55 5.93
C ASP A 97 0.35 1.18 7.34
N ARG A 98 1.08 0.60 8.30
CA ARG A 98 1.21 1.18 9.64
C ARG A 98 1.85 2.56 9.62
N VAL A 99 2.89 2.75 8.79
CA VAL A 99 3.53 4.05 8.62
C VAL A 99 2.52 5.06 8.04
N ALA A 100 1.73 4.66 7.04
CA ALA A 100 0.69 5.51 6.47
C ALA A 100 -0.39 5.89 7.50
N CYS A 101 -0.87 4.93 8.30
CA CYS A 101 -1.80 5.18 9.40
C CYS A 101 -1.25 6.17 10.42
N TYR A 102 0.05 6.14 10.70
CA TYR A 102 0.67 7.07 11.64
C TYR A 102 0.69 8.52 11.10
N TYR A 103 1.00 8.73 9.83
CA TYR A 103 1.11 10.07 9.22
C TYR A 103 -0.20 10.61 8.64
N ALA A 104 -1.17 9.73 8.37
CA ALA A 104 -2.47 10.06 7.79
C ALA A 104 -3.60 9.22 8.43
N PRO A 105 -3.83 9.32 9.75
CA PRO A 105 -4.78 8.48 10.49
C PRO A 105 -6.24 8.65 10.05
N ASP A 106 -6.61 9.85 9.62
CA ASP A 106 -7.98 10.16 9.17
C ASP A 106 -8.23 9.67 7.73
N GLU A 107 -7.17 9.33 6.99
CA GLU A 107 -7.22 9.09 5.54
C GLU A 107 -7.06 7.62 5.16
N VAL A 108 -7.15 6.73 6.14
CA VAL A 108 -6.91 5.28 6.00
C VAL A 108 -7.79 4.65 4.91
N MET A 109 -9.03 5.13 4.76
CA MET A 109 -9.95 4.65 3.73
C MET A 109 -9.57 5.11 2.32
N GLY A 110 -8.61 6.03 2.17
CA GLY A 110 -8.03 6.40 0.89
C GLY A 110 -7.44 5.23 0.12
N MET A 111 -6.97 4.20 0.82
CA MET A 111 -6.50 2.93 0.24
C MET A 111 -7.59 2.24 -0.62
N LEU A 112 -8.87 2.45 -0.30
CA LEU A 112 -9.98 1.87 -1.06
C LEU A 112 -9.98 2.31 -2.52
N TYR A 113 -9.54 3.54 -2.81
CA TYR A 113 -9.47 4.04 -4.19
C TYR A 113 -8.47 3.24 -5.00
N LEU A 114 -7.36 2.77 -4.41
CA LEU A 114 -6.40 1.91 -5.09
C LEU A 114 -6.99 0.53 -5.43
N PHE A 115 -7.85 -0.02 -4.56
CA PHE A 115 -8.46 -1.33 -4.80
C PHE A 115 -9.69 -1.29 -5.70
N ALA A 116 -10.53 -0.27 -5.55
CA ALA A 116 -11.76 -0.11 -6.33
C ALA A 116 -11.52 0.61 -7.67
N GLY A 117 -10.40 1.31 -7.80
CA GLY A 117 -10.09 2.20 -8.91
C GLY A 117 -10.56 3.63 -8.66
N LYS A 118 -9.85 4.60 -9.26
CA LYS A 118 -10.05 6.05 -9.06
C LYS A 118 -11.50 6.52 -9.26
N ASN A 119 -12.20 5.94 -10.25
CA ASN A 119 -13.56 6.30 -10.61
C ASN A 119 -14.64 5.67 -9.72
N LEU A 120 -14.36 4.51 -9.13
CA LEU A 120 -15.34 3.74 -8.36
C LEU A 120 -15.14 3.85 -6.85
N GLY A 121 -13.99 4.32 -6.37
CA GLY A 121 -13.71 4.46 -4.93
C GLY A 121 -14.80 5.20 -4.15
N LYS A 122 -15.40 6.24 -4.74
CA LYS A 122 -16.53 6.99 -4.13
C LYS A 122 -17.84 6.21 -4.03
N ARG A 123 -18.02 5.23 -4.91
CA ARG A 123 -19.26 4.47 -5.08
C ARG A 123 -19.26 3.18 -4.27
N VAL A 124 -18.13 2.80 -3.69
CA VAL A 124 -18.04 1.63 -2.84
C VAL A 124 -18.71 1.93 -1.50
N ASN A 125 -19.70 1.11 -1.15
CA ASN A 125 -20.24 1.07 0.20
C ASN A 125 -19.23 0.37 1.11
N ILE A 126 -18.61 1.14 2.02
CA ILE A 126 -17.51 0.66 2.87
C ILE A 126 -18.02 -0.38 3.87
N GLU A 127 -19.21 -0.17 4.41
CA GLU A 127 -19.83 -1.09 5.37
C GLU A 127 -20.08 -2.46 4.74
N GLU A 128 -20.65 -2.49 3.53
CA GLU A 128 -20.94 -3.72 2.81
C GLU A 128 -19.67 -4.42 2.31
N TYR A 129 -18.66 -3.65 1.90
CA TYR A 129 -17.34 -4.17 1.58
C TYR A 129 -16.76 -4.95 2.76
N PHE A 130 -16.81 -4.37 3.96
CA PHE A 130 -16.30 -5.03 5.15
C PHE A 130 -17.17 -6.19 5.66
N LYS A 131 -18.49 -6.11 5.54
CA LYS A 131 -19.39 -7.25 5.83
C LYS A 131 -19.09 -8.45 4.93
N THR A 132 -18.84 -8.20 3.64
CA THR A 132 -18.44 -9.24 2.70
C THR A 132 -17.13 -9.90 3.14
N ILE A 133 -16.16 -9.08 3.56
CA ILE A 133 -14.87 -9.57 4.06
C ILE A 133 -15.08 -10.43 5.32
N GLU A 134 -15.87 -9.99 6.30
CA GLU A 134 -16.18 -10.77 7.51
C GLU A 134 -16.88 -12.09 7.22
N LYS A 135 -17.83 -12.09 6.28
CA LYS A 135 -18.59 -13.28 5.91
C LYS A 135 -17.73 -14.35 5.26
N TYR A 136 -16.75 -13.95 4.45
CA TYR A 136 -16.05 -14.87 3.55
C TYR A 136 -14.54 -15.03 3.86
N GLU A 137 -13.96 -14.29 4.81
CA GLU A 137 -12.50 -14.31 5.06
C GLU A 137 -11.94 -15.70 5.36
N ASN A 138 -12.74 -16.55 6.00
CA ASN A 138 -12.35 -17.85 6.53
C ASN A 138 -12.66 -18.97 5.55
N ASP A 139 -13.33 -18.66 4.43
CA ASP A 139 -13.67 -19.64 3.42
C ASP A 139 -12.40 -20.23 2.81
N LEU A 140 -12.36 -21.57 2.81
CA LEU A 140 -11.23 -22.35 2.30
C LEU A 140 -10.89 -21.97 0.86
N TRP A 141 -11.91 -21.72 0.02
CA TRP A 141 -11.74 -21.31 -1.38
C TRP A 141 -11.07 -19.95 -1.53
N LEU A 142 -11.47 -18.96 -0.73
CA LEU A 142 -10.81 -17.65 -0.73
C LEU A 142 -9.38 -17.75 -0.22
N ARG A 143 -9.12 -18.57 0.81
CA ARG A 143 -7.73 -18.80 1.28
C ARG A 143 -6.85 -19.41 0.19
N ILE A 144 -7.37 -20.36 -0.59
CA ILE A 144 -6.65 -20.98 -1.72
C ILE A 144 -6.40 -19.96 -2.86
N VAL A 145 -7.42 -19.17 -3.23
CA VAL A 145 -7.28 -18.12 -4.26
C VAL A 145 -6.26 -17.07 -3.84
N ASN A 146 -6.27 -16.64 -2.58
CA ASN A 146 -5.31 -15.66 -2.04
C ASN A 146 -3.89 -16.23 -1.89
N PHE A 147 -3.74 -17.53 -1.63
CA PHE A 147 -2.43 -18.17 -1.63
C PHE A 147 -1.80 -18.15 -3.03
N ARG A 148 -2.62 -18.34 -4.08
CA ARG A 148 -2.17 -18.40 -5.47
C ARG A 148 -2.06 -17.04 -6.15
N SER A 149 -2.86 -16.05 -5.77
CA SER A 149 -2.84 -14.73 -6.40
C SER A 149 -1.62 -13.91 -5.97
N ASP A 150 -1.00 -13.23 -6.94
CA ASP A 150 0.11 -12.30 -6.69
C ASP A 150 -0.39 -10.92 -6.19
N HIS A 151 -1.68 -10.60 -6.39
CA HIS A 151 -2.29 -9.32 -6.02
C HIS A 151 -3.52 -9.37 -5.09
N ALA A 152 -3.90 -10.52 -4.52
CA ALA A 152 -5.05 -10.61 -3.63
C ALA A 152 -4.70 -10.44 -2.13
N VAL A 153 -4.13 -9.29 -1.78
CA VAL A 153 -3.87 -8.89 -0.36
C VAL A 153 -4.79 -7.74 0.07
N GLY A 154 -5.50 -7.12 -0.88
CA GLY A 154 -6.18 -5.86 -0.64
C GLY A 154 -7.19 -5.90 0.49
N TYR A 155 -8.05 -6.92 0.52
CA TYR A 155 -9.08 -7.04 1.55
C TYR A 155 -8.52 -7.28 2.97
N ARG A 156 -7.40 -8.00 3.10
CA ARG A 156 -6.75 -8.25 4.40
C ARG A 156 -6.03 -7.02 4.92
N ARG A 157 -5.37 -6.27 4.02
CA ARG A 157 -4.81 -4.96 4.33
C ARG A 157 -5.89 -3.98 4.74
N MET A 158 -6.97 -3.86 3.97
CA MET A 158 -8.12 -3.03 4.32
C MET A 158 -8.70 -3.38 5.69
N ARG A 159 -8.77 -4.67 6.05
CA ARG A 159 -9.14 -5.06 7.40
C ARG A 159 -8.15 -4.60 8.45
N ALA A 160 -6.86 -4.88 8.26
CA ALA A 160 -5.83 -4.46 9.22
C ALA A 160 -5.83 -2.94 9.42
N LEU A 161 -6.07 -2.19 8.35
CA LEU A 161 -6.27 -0.74 8.33
C LEU A 161 -7.49 -0.31 9.15
N ARG A 162 -8.66 -0.94 8.94
CA ARG A 162 -9.87 -0.69 9.75
C ARG A 162 -9.65 -1.01 11.24
N ASP A 163 -9.00 -2.12 11.53
CA ASP A 163 -8.64 -2.50 12.89
C ASP A 163 -7.66 -1.50 13.51
N THR A 164 -6.75 -0.93 12.71
CA THR A 164 -5.81 0.10 13.16
C THR A 164 -6.52 1.38 13.60
N GLN A 165 -7.59 1.79 12.90
CA GLN A 165 -8.38 2.95 13.30
C GLN A 165 -9.10 2.78 14.65
N THR A 166 -9.42 1.53 15.02
CA THR A 166 -10.17 1.23 16.26
C THR A 166 -9.28 0.81 17.42
N LYS A 167 -8.15 0.14 17.14
CA LYS A 167 -7.27 -0.48 18.15
C LYS A 167 -5.89 0.17 18.23
N GLY A 168 -5.58 1.15 17.36
CA GLY A 168 -4.27 1.79 17.27
C GLY A 168 -3.33 1.09 16.29
N TRP A 169 -2.11 1.62 16.15
CA TRP A 169 -1.16 1.26 15.08
C TRP A 169 -0.40 -0.06 15.29
N ASP A 170 -0.56 -0.74 16.42
CA ASP A 170 0.14 -2.01 16.73
C ASP A 170 -0.58 -3.26 16.14
N ILE A 171 -1.14 -3.13 14.95
CA ILE A 171 -1.82 -4.22 14.24
C ILE A 171 -0.92 -4.77 13.13
N HIS A 172 -0.61 -6.06 13.20
CA HIS A 172 0.35 -6.71 12.29
C HIS A 172 -0.28 -7.34 11.03
N GLY A 173 -1.60 -7.49 10.98
CA GLY A 173 -2.31 -8.15 9.87
C GLY A 173 -2.20 -9.68 9.87
N LYS A 174 -2.97 -10.35 9.01
CA LYS A 174 -2.98 -11.82 8.87
C LYS A 174 -2.18 -12.25 7.63
N MET A 175 -1.28 -13.22 7.79
CA MET A 175 -0.43 -13.75 6.71
C MET A 175 -1.09 -14.88 5.89
N LEU A 176 -1.95 -15.70 6.52
CA LEU A 176 -2.66 -16.87 5.96
C LEU A 176 -4.15 -16.86 6.27
#